data_AF-A0A645H630-F1
#
_entry.id   AF-A0A645H630-F1
#
_cell.length_a   1.000
_cell.length_b   1.000
_cell.length_c   1.000
_cell.angle_alpha   90.00
_cell.angle_beta   90.00
_cell.angle_gamma   90.00
#
_symmetry.space_group_name_H-M   'P 1'
#
loop_
_entity.id
_entity.type
_entity.pdbx_description
1 polymer ?
#
loop_
_entity_poly.entity_id
_entity_poly.type
_entity_poly.pdbx_seq_one_letter_code
_entity_poly.pdbx_strand_id
1 'polypeptide(L)' 'MDEAILRFEAMYEAATGVKKDLIVLCHGGPIATYEDVALFLSRTKAVGFVAASSIERLPVETAMTNEAKRFKTLKAN' A
#
# COMPACT_ATOMS: atom_id res chain seq x y z
N MET A 1 6.28 -8.11 -6.49
CA MET A 1 7.01 -6.88 -6.14
C MET A 1 7.91 -6.42 -7.27
N ASP A 2 8.89 -7.23 -7.70
CA ASP A 2 9.87 -6.80 -8.72
C ASP A 2 9.23 -6.38 -10.06
N GLU A 3 8.21 -7.11 -10.53
CA GLU A 3 7.49 -6.72 -11.74
C GLU A 3 6.80 -5.35 -11.60
N ALA A 4 6.23 -5.06 -10.43
CA ALA A 4 5.58 -3.77 -10.17
C ALA A 4 6.60 -2.62 -10.16
N ILE A 5 7.79 -2.86 -9.61
CA ILE A 5 8.92 -1.92 -9.64
C ILE A 5 9.35 -1.66 -11.09
N LEU A 6 9.58 -2.71 -11.88
CA LEU A 6 9.98 -2.58 -13.28
C LEU A 6 8.95 -1.78 -14.10
N ARG A 7 7.66 -2.09 -13.95
CA ARG A 7 6.58 -1.38 -14.64
C ARG A 7 6.49 0.08 -14.19
N PHE A 8 6.63 0.35 -12.90
CA PHE A 8 6.60 1.71 -12.36
C PHE A 8 7.74 2.56 -12.92
N GLU A 9 8.98 2.08 -12.89
CA GLU A 9 10.14 2.84 -13.39
C GLU A 9 9.99 3.14 -14.89
N ALA A 10 9.49 2.20 -15.69
CA ALA A 10 9.21 2.44 -17.10
C ALA A 10 8.16 3.55 -17.31
N MET A 11 7.10 3.58 -16.51
CA MET A 11 6.08 4.64 -16.56
C MET A 11 6.63 5.98 -16.06
N TYR A 12 7.46 5.97 -15.01
CA TYR A 12 8.10 7.16 -14.46
C TYR A 12 9.01 7.84 -15.48
N GLU A 13 9.88 7.08 -16.14
CA GLU A 13 10.79 7.60 -17.17
C GLU A 13 10.02 8.17 -18.36
N ALA A 14 8.98 7.47 -18.82
CA ALA A 14 8.13 7.96 -19.90
C ALA A 14 7.44 9.29 -19.55
N ALA A 15 6.89 9.39 -18.33
CA ALA A 15 6.20 10.60 -17.88
C ALA A 15 7.15 11.78 -17.66
N THR A 16 8.29 11.53 -17.01
CA THR A 16 9.29 12.58 -16.70
C THR A 16 10.09 13.02 -17.91
N GLY A 17 10.18 12.17 -18.94
CA GLY A 17 10.67 12.56 -20.27
C GLY A 17 9.81 13.64 -20.95
N VAL A 18 8.52 13.73 -20.61
CA VAL A 18 7.59 14.75 -21.11
C VAL A 18 7.54 15.97 -20.20
N LYS A 19 7.45 15.78 -18.88
CA LYS A 19 7.37 16.87 -17.89
C LYS A 19 8.18 16.50 -16.64
N LYS A 20 9.19 17.31 -16.31
CA LYS A 20 10.18 16.98 -15.27
C LYS A 20 9.69 17.18 -13.82
N ASP A 21 8.71 18.05 -13.61
CA ASP A 21 8.20 18.47 -12.29
C ASP A 21 6.90 17.73 -11.89
N LEU A 22 6.79 16.46 -12.26
CA LEU A 22 5.65 15.63 -11.87
C LEU A 22 5.81 15.11 -10.44
N ILE A 23 4.71 15.15 -9.68
CA ILE A 23 4.59 14.43 -8.41
C ILE A 23 4.07 13.02 -8.73
N VAL A 24 4.96 12.04 -8.65
CA VAL A 24 4.63 10.65 -9.00
C VAL A 24 4.48 9.82 -7.72
N LEU A 25 3.29 9.25 -7.53
CA LEU A 25 2.94 8.41 -6.40
C LEU A 25 2.70 6.96 -6.87
N CYS A 26 2.91 5.99 -5.98
CA CYS A 26 2.53 4.59 -6.23
C CYS A 26 1.19 4.24 -5.57
N HIS A 27 0.48 3.26 -6.12
CA HIS A 27 -0.80 2.78 -5.60
C HIS A 27 -1.08 1.35 -6.06
N GLY A 28 -1.69 0.54 -5.19
CA GLY A 28 -2.27 -0.74 -5.54
C GLY A 28 -1.27 -1.83 -5.91
N GLY A 29 -1.76 -2.87 -6.62
CA GLY A 29 -0.97 -4.05 -6.95
C GLY A 29 -0.45 -4.75 -5.69
N PRO A 30 0.84 -5.13 -5.65
CA PRO A 30 1.43 -5.78 -4.47
C PRO A 30 1.78 -4.81 -3.34
N ILE A 31 1.43 -3.52 -3.42
CA ILE A 31 1.78 -2.49 -2.43
C ILE A 31 0.60 -2.31 -1.48
N ALA A 32 0.53 -3.10 -0.41
CA ALA A 32 -0.64 -3.14 0.47
C ALA A 32 -0.33 -2.87 1.95
N THR A 33 0.85 -3.26 2.42
CA THR A 33 1.27 -3.10 3.83
C THR A 33 2.26 -1.96 3.99
N TYR A 34 2.55 -1.59 5.25
CA TYR A 34 3.62 -0.63 5.55
C TYR A 34 4.96 -1.10 4.98
N GLU A 35 5.27 -2.39 5.14
CA GLU A 35 6.51 -3.02 4.66
C GLU A 35 6.59 -3.00 3.13
N ASP A 36 5.48 -3.25 2.45
CA ASP A 36 5.44 -3.19 0.98
C ASP A 36 5.68 -1.77 0.48
N VAL A 37 5.05 -0.77 1.11
CA VAL A 37 5.23 0.66 0.77
C VAL A 37 6.69 1.05 1.00
N ALA A 38 7.26 0.71 2.15
CA ALA A 38 8.66 1.02 2.47
C ALA A 38 9.62 0.38 1.46
N LEU A 39 9.41 -0.90 1.14
CA LEU A 39 10.21 -1.61 0.14
C LEU A 39 10.10 -0.96 -1.23
N PHE A 40 8.89 -0.61 -1.66
CA PHE A 40 8.65 -0.01 -2.97
C PHE A 40 9.32 1.37 -3.07
N LEU A 41 9.13 2.24 -2.08
CA LEU A 41 9.73 3.57 -2.04
C LEU A 41 11.27 3.51 -1.98
N SER A 42 11.84 2.50 -1.30
CA SER A 42 13.29 2.32 -1.26
C SER A 42 13.92 1.89 -2.59
N ARG A 43 13.10 1.38 -3.53
CA ARG A 43 13.57 0.81 -4.81
C ARG A 43 13.09 1.56 -6.04
N THR A 44 12.37 2.67 -5.87
CA THR A 44 11.76 3.42 -6.98
C THR A 44 11.90 4.94 -6.81
N LYS A 45 11.53 5.68 -7.85
CA LYS A 45 11.47 7.15 -7.84
C LYS A 45 10.13 7.73 -7.35
N ALA A 46 9.21 6.89 -6.87
CA ALA A 46 7.97 7.38 -6.28
C ALA A 46 8.26 8.27 -5.06
N VAL A 47 7.55 9.39 -4.93
CA VAL A 47 7.70 10.33 -3.79
C VAL A 47 6.69 10.08 -2.68
N GLY A 48 5.82 9.08 -2.85
CA GLY A 48 4.82 8.70 -1.87
C GLY A 48 3.87 7.61 -2.36
N PHE A 49 2.89 7.28 -1.54
CA PHE A 49 1.91 6.23 -1.78
C PHE A 49 0.50 6.74 -1.54
N VAL A 50 -0.42 6.42 -2.44
CA VAL A 50 -1.85 6.69 -2.25
C VAL A 50 -2.48 5.47 -1.57
N ALA A 51 -2.91 5.64 -0.32
CA ALA A 51 -3.60 4.59 0.42
C ALA A 51 -5.12 4.65 0.22
N ALA A 52 -5.76 3.48 0.23
CA ALA A 52 -7.21 3.34 0.26
C ALA A 52 -7.57 2.16 1.17
N SER A 53 -7.84 0.97 0.59
CA SER A 53 -8.14 -0.24 1.37
C SER A 53 -7.06 -0.60 2.39
N SER A 54 -5.79 -0.28 2.11
CA SER A 54 -4.66 -0.53 3.01
C SER A 54 -4.71 0.26 4.32
N ILE A 55 -5.36 1.43 4.35
CA ILE A 55 -5.43 2.28 5.55
C ILE A 55 -6.81 2.25 6.21
N GLU A 56 -7.89 2.10 5.44
CA GLU A 56 -9.25 2.18 6.00
C GLU A 56 -9.92 0.80 6.17
N ARG A 57 -9.77 -0.12 5.20
CA ARG A 57 -10.52 -1.38 5.21
C ARG A 57 -9.80 -2.48 5.98
N LEU A 58 -8.58 -2.81 5.55
CA LEU A 58 -7.82 -3.94 6.13
C LEU A 58 -7.56 -3.76 7.64
N PRO A 59 -7.17 -2.57 8.14
CA PRO A 59 -6.96 -2.38 9.57
C PRO A 59 -8.27 -2.51 10.36
N VAL A 60 -9.38 -1.97 9.84
CA VAL A 60 -10.70 -2.04 10.48
C VAL A 60 -11.23 -3.46 10.50
N GLU A 61 -11.17 -4.18 9.38
CA GLU A 61 -11.60 -5.59 9.30
C GLU A 61 -10.83 -6.46 10.29
N THR A 62 -9.52 -6.25 10.41
CA THR A 62 -8.67 -6.97 11.36
C THR A 62 -9.06 -6.67 12.81
N ALA A 63 -9.21 -5.38 13.16
CA ALA A 63 -9.57 -4.96 14.50
C ALA A 63 -10.96 -5.49 14.90
N MET A 64 -11.97 -5.31 14.04
CA MET A 64 -13.33 -5.80 14.28
C MET A 64 -13.38 -7.32 14.43
N THR A 65 -12.67 -8.05 13.58
CA THR A 65 -12.62 -9.52 13.65
C THR A 65 -12.00 -9.99 14.96
N ASN A 66 -10.91 -9.35 15.39
CA ASN A 66 -10.24 -9.71 16.63
C ASN A 66 -11.11 -9.40 17.84
N GLU A 67 -11.81 -8.27 17.85
CA GLU A 67 -12.71 -7.91 18.94
C GLU A 67 -13.92 -8.86 19.01
N ALA A 68 -14.51 -9.21 17.88
CA ALA A 68 -15.57 -10.22 17.81
C ALA A 68 -15.11 -11.57 18.37
N LYS A 69 -13.90 -12.02 18.02
CA LYS A 69 -13.32 -13.25 18.59
C LYS A 69 -13.15 -13.17 20.11
N ARG A 70 -12.74 -12.01 20.65
CA ARG A 70 -12.61 -11.80 22.11
C ARG A 70 -13.95 -11.90 22.83
N PHE A 71 -15.01 -11.27 22.32
CA PHE A 71 -16.34 -11.41 22.94
C PHE A 71 -16.84 -12.85 22.96
N LYS A 72 -16.52 -13.63 21.91
CA LYS A 72 -16.91 -15.04 21.80
C LYS A 72 -16.22 -15.96 22.82
N THR A 73 -15.18 -15.52 23.52
CA THR A 73 -14.52 -16.33 24.57
C THR A 73 -15.20 -16.21 25.93
N LEU A 74 -16.09 -15.23 26.13
CA LEU A 74 -16.81 -15.05 27.38
C LEU A 74 -17.75 -16.24 27.65
N LYS A 75 -17.78 -16.70 28.89
CA LYS A 75 -18.76 -17.67 29.37
C LYS A 75 -19.78 -16.95 30.24
N ALA A 76 -21.07 -17.21 29.99
CA ALA A 76 -22.13 -16.79 30.89
C ALA A 76 -22.19 -17.74 32.09
N ASN A 77 -22.52 -17.19 33.27
CA ASN A 77 -22.79 -17.97 34.48
C ASN A 77 -24.20 -18.58 34.44
#